data_AF-A0A956HB41-F1
#
_entry.id   AF-A0A956HB41-F1
#
_cell.length_a   1.000
_cell.length_b   1.000
_cell.length_c   1.000
_cell.angle_alpha   90.00
_cell.angle_beta   90.00
_cell.angle_gamma   90.00
#
_symmetry.space_group_name_H-M   'P 1'
#
loop_
_entity.id
_entity.type
_entity.pdbx_description
1 polymer ?
#
loop_
_entity_poly.entity_id
_entity_poly.type
_entity_poly.pdbx_seq_one_letter_code
_entity_poly.pdbx_strand_id
1 'polypeptide(L)'
;TGWMGHERPFAFQPAPIDYARGNRHFLGGTPSMPAYFVAREAFKNLHEVGVERIRRHNLALCQLIIDRAQAAGLTIRSPLDHERRTGFVAVDFEGSEEVSKQLIAEHVKHDWRPNCGLRLGPHFYTTDEEVERAMERIVALAGRA
;
A
#
# COMPACT_ATOMS: atom_id res chain seq x y z
N THR A 1 17.15 -9.50 22.43
CA THR A 1 17.58 -9.63 21.01
C THR A 1 18.29 -10.97 20.85
N GLY A 2 18.59 -11.39 19.61
CA GLY A 2 19.06 -12.76 19.33
C GLY A 2 20.52 -12.84 18.88
N TRP A 3 20.99 -14.06 18.57
CA TRP A 3 22.41 -14.35 18.30
C TRP A 3 22.99 -13.58 17.11
N MET A 4 22.19 -13.26 16.09
CA MET A 4 22.62 -12.45 14.93
C MET A 4 22.87 -10.97 15.28
N GLY A 5 22.33 -10.50 16.40
CA GLY A 5 22.55 -9.16 16.93
C GLY A 5 23.83 -9.02 17.76
N HIS A 6 24.57 -10.10 17.97
CA HIS A 6 25.90 -10.05 18.58
C HIS A 6 26.91 -9.48 17.58
N GLU A 7 27.90 -8.73 18.05
CA GLU A 7 29.04 -8.23 17.25
C GLU A 7 29.73 -9.35 16.46
N ARG A 8 29.87 -10.53 17.07
CA ARG A 8 30.46 -11.74 16.48
C ARG A 8 29.48 -12.91 16.55
N PRO A 9 28.43 -12.95 15.70
CA PRO A 9 27.32 -13.88 15.85
C PRO A 9 27.73 -15.35 15.71
N PHE A 10 28.75 -15.65 14.92
CA PHE A 10 29.27 -17.01 14.72
C PHE A 10 30.41 -17.40 15.69
N ALA A 11 30.76 -16.55 16.66
CA ALA A 11 31.79 -16.87 17.63
C ALA A 11 31.28 -17.74 18.80
N PHE A 12 29.96 -17.94 18.92
CA PHE A 12 29.31 -18.74 19.96
C PHE A 12 29.83 -18.43 21.38
N GLN A 13 30.10 -17.16 21.66
CA GLN A 13 30.61 -16.73 22.97
C GLN A 13 29.53 -16.94 24.05
N PRO A 14 29.92 -17.30 25.28
CA PRO A 14 28.98 -17.35 26.40
C PRO A 14 28.44 -15.96 26.71
N ALA A 15 27.35 -15.90 27.46
CA ALA A 15 26.79 -14.65 27.94
C ALA A 15 27.83 -13.84 28.76
N PRO A 16 27.75 -12.49 28.75
CA PRO A 16 26.73 -11.66 28.11
C PRO A 16 26.96 -11.44 26.60
N ILE A 17 25.89 -11.13 25.85
CA ILE A 17 25.98 -10.76 24.43
C ILE A 17 26.67 -9.40 24.31
N ASP A 18 27.71 -9.34 23.47
CA ASP A 18 28.30 -8.08 23.01
C ASP A 18 27.51 -7.56 21.79
N TYR A 19 26.69 -6.52 21.97
CA TYR A 19 25.77 -6.05 20.93
C TYR A 19 26.48 -5.42 19.75
N ALA A 20 26.05 -5.77 18.54
CA ALA A 20 26.58 -5.19 17.33
C ALA A 20 26.30 -3.68 17.23
N ARG A 21 27.24 -2.92 16.65
CA ARG A 21 27.03 -1.49 16.39
C ARG A 21 25.95 -1.24 15.33
N GLY A 22 25.30 -0.08 15.41
CA GLY A 22 24.29 0.36 14.44
C GLY A 22 23.02 -0.49 14.48
N ASN A 23 22.33 -0.64 13.34
CA ASN A 23 21.06 -1.35 13.26
C ASN A 23 21.16 -2.87 13.49
N ARG A 24 22.36 -3.46 13.44
CA ARG A 24 22.56 -4.91 13.55
C ARG A 24 22.16 -5.46 14.92
N HIS A 25 22.22 -4.69 16.02
CA HIS A 25 21.78 -5.21 17.33
C HIS A 25 20.27 -5.52 17.41
N PHE A 26 19.47 -5.02 16.47
CA PHE A 26 18.05 -5.38 16.37
C PHE A 26 17.82 -6.73 15.68
N LEU A 27 18.86 -7.37 15.14
CA LEU A 27 18.73 -8.69 14.54
C LEU A 27 18.46 -9.76 15.60
N GLY A 28 17.55 -10.66 15.27
CA GLY A 28 17.18 -11.80 16.10
C GLY A 28 18.01 -13.03 15.77
N GLY A 29 17.45 -13.92 14.98
CA GLY A 29 18.11 -15.13 14.49
C GLY A 29 18.41 -15.07 13.00
N THR A 30 18.63 -16.23 12.40
CA THR A 30 18.85 -16.38 10.95
C THR A 30 17.75 -15.66 10.17
N PRO A 31 18.09 -14.73 9.27
CA PRO A 31 17.10 -14.03 8.45
C PRO A 31 16.44 -14.97 7.43
N SER A 32 15.25 -14.61 6.96
CA SER A 32 14.62 -15.26 5.81
C SER A 32 15.37 -14.89 4.52
N MET A 33 16.42 -15.65 4.18
CA MET A 33 17.27 -15.35 3.02
C MET A 33 16.50 -15.13 1.71
N PRO A 34 15.47 -15.94 1.35
CA PRO A 34 14.70 -15.69 0.13
C PRO A 34 14.00 -14.31 0.12
N ALA A 35 13.45 -13.88 1.26
CA ALA A 35 12.77 -12.58 1.36
C ALA A 35 13.74 -11.40 1.12
N TYR A 36 15.00 -11.51 1.55
CA TYR A 36 16.01 -10.50 1.29
C TYR A 36 16.35 -10.39 -0.20
N PHE A 37 16.48 -11.51 -0.91
CA PHE A 37 16.73 -11.48 -2.35
C PHE A 37 15.55 -10.87 -3.12
N VAL A 38 14.31 -11.24 -2.76
CA VAL A 38 13.11 -10.64 -3.36
C VAL A 38 13.05 -9.14 -3.10
N ALA A 39 13.25 -8.70 -1.85
CA ALA A 39 13.22 -7.28 -1.49
C ALA A 39 14.31 -6.49 -2.23
N ARG A 40 15.53 -7.05 -2.35
CA ARG A 40 16.64 -6.40 -3.05
C ARG A 40 16.30 -6.11 -4.51
N GLU A 41 15.76 -7.08 -5.24
CA GLU A 41 15.39 -6.87 -6.65
C GLU A 41 14.16 -5.96 -6.78
N ALA A 42 13.19 -6.06 -5.87
CA ALA A 42 12.05 -5.14 -5.83
C ALA A 42 12.50 -3.67 -5.65
N PHE A 43 13.49 -3.41 -4.78
CA PHE A 43 14.05 -2.07 -4.62
C PHE A 43 14.75 -1.59 -5.90
N LYS A 44 15.50 -2.44 -6.60
CA LYS A 44 16.11 -2.05 -7.88
C LYS A 44 15.05 -1.64 -8.89
N ASN A 45 13.96 -2.41 -9.02
CA ASN A 45 12.87 -2.07 -9.93
C ASN A 45 12.22 -0.72 -9.56
N LEU A 46 12.00 -0.45 -8.27
CA LEU A 46 11.48 0.84 -7.81
C LEU A 46 12.43 2.01 -8.13
N HIS A 47 13.74 1.80 -7.95
CA HIS A 47 14.75 2.82 -8.26
C HIS A 47 14.91 3.05 -9.77
N GLU A 48 14.76 2.02 -10.59
CA GLU A 48 14.78 2.13 -12.06
C GLU A 48 13.60 2.96 -12.57
N VAL A 49 12.40 2.76 -12.00
CA VAL A 49 11.22 3.59 -12.33
C VAL A 49 11.37 5.01 -11.79
N GLY A 50 11.96 5.17 -10.60
CA GLY A 50 12.19 6.44 -9.92
C GLY A 50 11.06 6.84 -8.96
N VAL A 51 11.41 7.09 -7.69
CA VAL A 51 10.44 7.34 -6.59
C VAL A 51 9.56 8.56 -6.86
N GLU A 52 10.13 9.63 -7.40
CA GLU A 52 9.43 10.87 -7.73
C GLU A 52 8.45 10.68 -8.89
N ARG A 53 8.80 9.82 -9.86
CA ARG A 53 7.91 9.46 -10.97
C ARG A 53 6.75 8.62 -10.47
N ILE A 54 7.02 7.62 -9.62
CA ILE A 54 6.00 6.79 -8.96
C ILE A 54 5.05 7.69 -8.18
N ARG A 55 5.57 8.61 -7.36
CA ARG A 55 4.77 9.53 -6.53
C ARG A 55 3.86 10.40 -7.38
N ARG A 56 4.37 10.99 -8.47
CA ARG A 56 3.59 11.84 -9.38
C ARG A 56 2.46 11.06 -10.06
N HIS A 57 2.77 9.88 -10.58
CA HIS A 57 1.79 9.00 -11.22
C HIS A 57 0.68 8.57 -10.25
N ASN A 58 1.09 8.06 -9.09
CA ASN A 58 0.17 7.64 -8.05
C ASN A 58 -0.71 8.78 -7.53
N LEU A 59 -0.19 10.01 -7.41
CA LEU A 59 -0.99 11.19 -7.06
C LEU A 59 -2.04 11.52 -8.11
N ALA A 60 -1.69 11.46 -9.40
CA ALA A 60 -2.64 11.69 -10.50
C ALA A 60 -3.78 10.67 -10.46
N LEU A 61 -3.47 9.38 -10.29
CA LEU A 61 -4.47 8.32 -10.14
C LEU A 61 -5.36 8.51 -8.89
N CYS A 62 -4.76 8.94 -7.77
CA CYS A 62 -5.55 9.27 -6.58
C CYS A 62 -6.47 10.47 -6.81
N GLN A 63 -6.01 11.48 -7.55
CA GLN A 63 -6.84 12.64 -7.89
C GLN A 63 -8.03 12.23 -8.76
N LEU A 64 -7.79 11.37 -9.75
CA LEU A 64 -8.85 10.80 -10.57
C LEU A 64 -9.92 10.08 -9.72
N ILE A 65 -9.52 9.24 -8.76
CA ILE A 65 -10.45 8.60 -7.82
C ILE A 65 -11.27 9.63 -7.04
N ILE A 66 -10.63 10.68 -6.54
CA ILE A 66 -11.27 11.77 -5.80
C ILE A 66 -12.32 12.47 -6.66
N ASP A 67 -11.94 12.87 -7.88
CA ASP A 67 -12.82 13.62 -8.78
C ASP A 67 -14.07 12.81 -9.13
N ARG A 68 -13.90 11.52 -9.45
CA ARG A 68 -15.01 10.60 -9.75
C ARG A 68 -15.90 10.36 -8.53
N ALA A 69 -15.32 10.20 -7.34
CA ALA A 69 -16.07 10.03 -6.10
C ALA A 69 -16.88 11.29 -5.74
N GLN A 70 -16.28 12.49 -5.87
CA GLN A 70 -16.96 13.76 -5.61
C GLN A 70 -18.09 14.02 -6.60
N ALA A 71 -17.87 13.76 -7.89
CA ALA A 71 -18.90 13.90 -8.92
C ALA A 71 -20.13 13.01 -8.65
N ALA A 72 -19.90 11.82 -8.09
CA ALA A 72 -20.96 10.88 -7.71
C ALA A 72 -21.54 11.11 -6.29
N GLY A 73 -21.08 12.14 -5.57
CA GLY A 73 -21.53 12.43 -4.21
C GLY A 73 -21.14 11.37 -3.16
N LEU A 74 -20.08 10.60 -3.42
CA LEU A 74 -19.54 9.62 -2.47
C LEU A 74 -18.66 10.30 -1.42
N THR A 75 -18.58 9.70 -0.22
CA THR A 75 -17.78 10.27 0.88
C THR A 75 -16.32 9.90 0.71
N ILE A 76 -15.42 10.87 0.80
CA ILE A 76 -13.97 10.61 0.81
C ILE A 76 -13.46 10.72 2.25
N ARG A 77 -12.83 9.66 2.76
CA ARG A 77 -12.26 9.62 4.12
C ARG A 77 -10.76 9.97 4.15
N SER A 78 -10.11 10.04 2.99
CA SER A 78 -8.72 10.47 2.87
C SER A 78 -8.58 12.00 2.82
N PRO A 79 -7.43 12.57 3.24
CA PRO A 79 -7.13 13.98 3.01
C PRO A 79 -7.18 14.35 1.51
N LEU A 80 -7.85 15.46 1.16
CA LEU A 80 -7.91 15.96 -0.22
C LEU A 80 -6.61 16.64 -0.66
N ASP A 81 -5.88 17.21 0.28
CA ASP A 81 -4.56 17.80 0.05
C ASP A 81 -3.53 16.71 -0.28
N HIS A 82 -2.82 16.89 -1.40
CA HIS A 82 -1.82 15.95 -1.92
C HIS A 82 -0.65 15.76 -0.96
N GLU A 83 -0.21 16.83 -0.30
CA GLU A 83 0.94 16.82 0.62
C GLU A 83 0.63 16.08 1.92
N ARG A 84 -0.65 15.88 2.21
CA ARG A 84 -1.14 15.18 3.41
C ARG A 84 -1.70 13.80 3.10
N ARG A 85 -1.61 13.34 1.85
CA ARG A 85 -2.16 12.07 1.39
C ARG A 85 -1.07 11.11 0.91
N THR A 86 -1.20 9.87 1.34
CA THR A 86 -0.41 8.72 0.86
C THR A 86 -0.87 8.29 -0.55
N GLY A 87 -0.43 7.12 -1.01
CA GLY A 87 -0.78 6.60 -2.32
C GLY A 87 -2.09 5.83 -2.43
N PHE A 88 -3.07 6.11 -1.58
CA PHE A 88 -4.40 5.51 -1.69
C PHE A 88 -5.50 6.51 -1.31
N VAL A 89 -6.72 6.24 -1.78
CA VAL A 89 -7.93 7.01 -1.46
C VAL A 89 -8.96 6.07 -0.83
N ALA A 90 -9.57 6.50 0.27
CA ALA A 90 -10.68 5.82 0.90
C ALA A 90 -12.02 6.44 0.47
N VAL A 91 -12.86 5.66 -0.20
CA VAL A 91 -14.18 6.05 -0.71
C VAL A 91 -15.26 5.27 0.04
N ASP A 92 -16.23 5.97 0.62
CA ASP A 92 -17.23 5.43 1.54
C ASP A 92 -18.63 5.90 1.16
N PHE A 93 -19.60 5.04 1.47
CA PHE A 93 -21.03 5.22 1.21
C PHE A 93 -21.81 4.12 1.91
N GLU A 94 -23.13 4.31 2.06
CA GLU A 94 -24.01 3.29 2.61
C GLU A 94 -23.98 2.02 1.74
N GLY A 95 -23.72 0.86 2.34
CA GLY A 95 -23.58 -0.41 1.62
C GLY A 95 -22.18 -0.65 1.02
N SER A 96 -21.18 0.16 1.33
CA SER A 96 -19.80 0.01 0.81
C SER A 96 -19.16 -1.35 1.12
N GLU A 97 -19.56 -2.02 2.21
CA GLU A 97 -19.09 -3.37 2.55
C GLU A 97 -19.58 -4.42 1.54
N GLU A 98 -20.87 -4.39 1.18
CA GLU A 98 -21.44 -5.34 0.23
C GLU A 98 -20.91 -5.08 -1.18
N VAL A 99 -20.76 -3.81 -1.55
CA VAL A 99 -20.10 -3.44 -2.81
C VAL A 99 -18.65 -3.93 -2.83
N SER A 100 -17.91 -3.88 -1.71
CA SER A 100 -16.56 -4.44 -1.64
C SER A 100 -16.53 -5.94 -1.95
N LYS A 101 -17.43 -6.72 -1.34
CA LYS A 101 -17.55 -8.17 -1.57
C LYS A 101 -17.82 -8.47 -3.04
N GLN A 102 -18.73 -7.71 -3.65
CA GLN A 102 -19.04 -7.85 -5.07
C GLN A 102 -17.85 -7.51 -5.97
N LEU A 103 -17.17 -6.38 -5.73
CA LEU A 103 -15.99 -5.97 -6.49
C LEU A 103 -14.84 -7.00 -6.38
N ILE A 104 -14.64 -7.61 -5.22
CA ILE A 104 -13.67 -8.70 -5.04
C ILE A 104 -14.04 -9.92 -5.89
N ALA A 105 -15.33 -10.28 -5.94
CA ALA A 105 -15.84 -11.36 -6.80
C ALA A 105 -15.66 -11.02 -8.29
N GLU A 106 -15.71 -9.75 -8.67
CA GLU A 106 -15.42 -9.22 -10.00
C GLU A 106 -13.92 -9.02 -10.27
N HIS A 107 -13.05 -9.53 -9.39
CA HIS A 107 -11.59 -9.44 -9.46
C HIS A 107 -10.99 -8.02 -9.38
N VAL A 108 -11.75 -7.04 -8.90
CA VAL A 108 -11.24 -5.70 -8.58
C VAL A 108 -10.51 -5.75 -7.24
N LYS A 109 -9.17 -5.68 -7.27
CA LYS A 109 -8.34 -5.78 -6.06
C LYS A 109 -8.33 -4.47 -5.28
N HIS A 110 -8.87 -4.54 -4.07
CA HIS A 110 -8.89 -3.46 -3.09
C HIS A 110 -9.08 -4.08 -1.70
N ASP A 111 -9.18 -3.21 -0.69
CA ASP A 111 -9.53 -3.60 0.67
C ASP A 111 -10.68 -2.73 1.19
N TRP A 112 -11.46 -3.23 2.13
CA TRP A 112 -12.49 -2.45 2.84
C TRP A 112 -12.22 -2.43 4.34
N ARG A 113 -12.52 -1.29 4.98
CA ARG A 113 -12.40 -1.13 6.43
C ARG A 113 -13.66 -0.47 7.03
N PRO A 114 -14.14 -0.95 8.19
CA PRO A 114 -15.24 -0.31 8.90
C PRO A 114 -14.95 1.18 9.16
N ASN A 115 -15.97 2.03 8.99
CA ASN A 115 -15.88 3.49 9.16
C ASN A 115 -14.85 4.19 8.23
N CYS A 116 -14.43 3.53 7.16
CA CYS A 116 -13.43 4.03 6.22
C CYS A 116 -13.87 3.82 4.77
N GLY A 117 -14.52 2.68 4.47
CA GLY A 117 -15.00 2.34 3.13
C GLY A 117 -13.96 1.56 2.30
N LEU A 118 -14.07 1.69 0.98
CA LEU A 118 -13.19 1.08 -0.02
C LEU A 118 -11.85 1.82 -0.06
N ARG A 119 -10.75 1.11 0.23
CA ARG A 119 -9.37 1.64 0.14
C ARG A 119 -8.76 1.26 -1.21
N LEU A 120 -8.68 2.26 -2.09
CA LEU A 120 -8.20 2.12 -3.46
C LEU A 120 -6.76 2.63 -3.53
N GLY A 121 -5.80 1.71 -3.70
CA GLY A 121 -4.36 1.99 -3.70
C GLY A 121 -3.73 1.71 -5.07
N PRO A 122 -3.90 2.60 -6.07
CA PRO A 122 -3.20 2.45 -7.33
C PRO A 122 -1.68 2.57 -7.14
N HIS A 123 -0.88 2.02 -8.05
CA HIS A 123 0.58 2.14 -8.00
C HIS A 123 1.17 2.46 -9.38
N PHE A 124 2.49 2.45 -9.54
CA PHE A 124 3.16 2.79 -10.81
C PHE A 124 2.77 1.91 -12.00
N TYR A 125 2.24 0.72 -11.74
CA TYR A 125 1.80 -0.23 -12.76
C TYR A 125 0.30 -0.12 -13.06
N THR A 126 -0.44 0.71 -12.31
CA THR A 126 -1.87 0.93 -12.53
C THR A 126 -2.05 1.99 -13.61
N THR A 127 -3.03 1.80 -14.47
CA THR A 127 -3.38 2.74 -15.56
C THR A 127 -4.57 3.61 -15.19
N ASP A 128 -4.72 4.73 -15.88
CA ASP A 128 -5.86 5.64 -15.71
C ASP A 128 -7.17 4.92 -16.10
N GLU A 129 -7.14 4.10 -17.15
CA GLU A 129 -8.29 3.32 -17.63
C GLU A 129 -8.74 2.25 -16.62
N GLU A 130 -7.81 1.63 -15.89
CA GLU A 130 -8.15 0.70 -14.81
C GLU A 130 -8.84 1.42 -13.65
N VAL A 131 -8.38 2.62 -13.30
CA VAL A 131 -9.00 3.45 -12.26
C VAL A 131 -10.38 3.92 -12.69
N GLU A 132 -10.53 4.40 -13.92
CA GLU A 132 -11.82 4.82 -14.46
C GLU A 132 -12.83 3.66 -14.44
N ARG A 133 -12.44 2.49 -14.95
CA ARG A 133 -13.31 1.30 -14.96
C ARG A 133 -13.71 0.88 -13.55
N ALA A 134 -12.79 0.93 -12.59
CA ALA A 134 -13.10 0.61 -11.20
C ALA A 134 -14.07 1.64 -10.60
N MET A 135 -13.85 2.93 -10.83
CA MET A 135 -14.71 4.00 -10.31
C MET A 135 -16.10 4.01 -10.94
N GLU A 136 -16.21 3.79 -12.26
CA GLU A 136 -17.49 3.61 -12.94
C GLU A 136 -18.28 2.47 -12.30
N ARG A 137 -17.62 1.33 -12.04
CA ARG A 137 -18.26 0.19 -11.40
C ARG A 137 -18.71 0.49 -9.98
N ILE A 138 -17.88 1.18 -9.19
CA ILE A 138 -18.21 1.60 -7.82
C ILE A 138 -19.43 2.53 -7.82
N VAL A 139 -19.45 3.54 -8.70
CA VAL A 139 -20.55 4.51 -8.79
C VAL A 139 -21.87 3.84 -9.18
N ALA A 140 -21.82 2.92 -10.14
CA ALA A 140 -22.99 2.12 -10.54
C ALA A 140 -23.53 1.28 -9.37
N LEU A 141 -22.64 0.62 -8.61
CA LEU A 141 -23.02 -0.20 -7.46
C LEU A 141 -23.47 0.60 -6.24
N ALA A 142 -23.00 1.85 -6.10
CA ALA A 142 -23.49 2.78 -5.09
C ALA A 142 -24.88 3.37 -5.41
N GLY A 143 -25.45 3.05 -6.58
CA GLY A 143 -26.75 3.58 -7.03
C GLY A 143 -26.70 5.07 -7.38
N ARG A 144 -25.56 5.56 -7.88
CA ARG A 144 -25.30 6.98 -8.19
C ARG A 144 -25.02 7.25 -9.68
N ALA A 145 -25.60 6.44 -10.56
CA ALA A 145 -25.44 6.55 -12.01
C ALA A 145 -26.08 7.81 -12.60
#